data_AF-A0A4R0RJS4-F1
#
_entry.id   AF-A0A4R0RJS4-F1
#
_cell.length_a   1.000
_cell.length_b   1.000
_cell.length_c   1.000
_cell.angle_alpha   90.00
_cell.angle_beta   90.00
_cell.angle_gamma   90.00
#
_symmetry.space_group_name_H-M   'P 1'
#
loop_
_entity.id
_entity.type
_entity.pdbx_description
1 polymer ?
#
loop_
_entity_poly.entity_id
_entity_poly.type
_entity_poly.pdbx_seq_one_letter_code
_entity_poly.pdbx_strand_id
1 'polypeptide(L)'
;MASFADLPVETLLHILRYVSVEDVLTIRQTNKSLGEVTRTRSVWADVLDRVAFQPNIPVAGLRGRNILSLDASQLEGLAYATLHLRRNWTSPAPMPTRSLHLHPSPDSVDHSKVTGLHFIPGRSNRWLLHIGHYVDPIEPLICSTLTCWDLHANPPARCASIDYEPERMSWSIILVNSDAEHLAAFVVSRGAFVRSTESEIHTYIAYGVNENYDNNPTSEPFRILSQYPSSSHPRAFHGNMLFFERSDSPNDLAVQVRHVLTGDIMFLLRVPFDVSDPTSMDDRAKIFLKLAVYDQYIIMFRTRRILMYLIPTESYANGPKHVDPIDVYQWQWRIDSIEYSIPKTPRSDSSGSTYLVHRRPPPITLLVRFDSYYPWPVNLLHHFILRPNELFQQSDIHPTKHNLPYILQPQTIATLASPMRMFTESDMVVGPYGTALWMDAQTDPDPTQAGDHGQRIATRMLSKNTGQPVYEDVTRVLQICETENLWSRLAMDEEEGKVAIGHKDGTVTLLDYGRLGSQ
;
A
#
# COMPACT_ATOMS: atom_id res chain seq x y z
N MET A 1 -42.03 -11.88 -38.20
CA MET A 1 -40.61 -11.57 -37.91
C MET A 1 -40.38 -11.98 -36.47
N ALA A 2 -39.37 -12.81 -36.18
CA ALA A 2 -39.01 -13.12 -34.79
C ALA A 2 -38.39 -11.88 -34.15
N SER A 3 -38.87 -11.50 -32.97
CA SER A 3 -38.34 -10.41 -32.16
C SER A 3 -37.10 -10.88 -31.40
N PHE A 4 -36.19 -9.96 -31.04
CA PHE A 4 -35.07 -10.25 -30.15
C PHE A 4 -35.55 -10.85 -28.81
N ALA A 5 -36.72 -10.43 -28.33
CA ALA A 5 -37.34 -10.95 -27.11
C ALA A 5 -37.85 -12.40 -27.23
N ASP A 6 -37.92 -12.96 -28.44
CA ASP A 6 -38.38 -14.33 -28.70
C ASP A 6 -37.22 -15.35 -28.65
N LEU A 7 -35.98 -14.90 -28.45
CA LEU A 7 -34.82 -15.77 -28.31
C LEU A 7 -34.86 -16.55 -26.99
N PRO A 8 -34.34 -17.79 -26.94
CA PRO A 8 -34.14 -18.51 -25.68
C PRO A 8 -33.30 -17.70 -24.68
N VAL A 9 -33.62 -17.82 -23.39
CA VAL A 9 -32.99 -17.04 -22.32
C VAL A 9 -31.47 -17.25 -22.30
N GLU A 10 -31.01 -18.46 -22.57
CA GLU A 10 -29.59 -18.82 -22.64
C GLU A 10 -28.87 -18.06 -23.75
N THR A 11 -29.52 -17.90 -24.91
CA THR A 11 -29.00 -17.11 -26.04
C THR A 11 -28.93 -15.63 -25.67
N LEU A 12 -29.95 -15.10 -24.97
CA LEU A 12 -29.95 -13.72 -24.49
C LEU A 12 -28.82 -13.48 -23.48
N LEU A 13 -28.64 -14.38 -22.51
CA LEU A 13 -27.55 -14.30 -21.54
C LEU A 13 -26.17 -14.34 -22.23
N HIS A 14 -26.01 -15.22 -23.23
CA HIS A 14 -24.78 -15.29 -24.01
C HIS A 14 -24.50 -13.98 -24.77
N ILE A 15 -25.52 -13.36 -25.37
CA ILE A 15 -25.38 -12.07 -26.04
C ILE A 15 -25.00 -10.97 -25.03
N LEU A 16 -25.69 -10.90 -23.89
CA LEU A 16 -25.45 -9.88 -22.87
C LEU A 16 -24.01 -9.90 -22.31
N ARG A 17 -23.33 -11.06 -22.33
CA ARG A 17 -21.91 -11.17 -21.97
C ARG A 17 -20.97 -10.32 -22.83
N TYR A 18 -21.38 -9.96 -24.04
CA TYR A 18 -20.59 -9.14 -24.98
C TYR A 18 -21.05 -7.69 -25.07
N VAL A 19 -22.13 -7.33 -24.39
CA VAL A 19 -22.78 -6.02 -24.48
C VAL A 19 -22.27 -5.08 -23.38
N SER A 20 -22.06 -3.79 -23.66
CA SER A 20 -21.57 -2.82 -22.67
C SER A 20 -22.57 -2.64 -21.50
N VAL A 21 -22.13 -2.06 -20.38
CA VAL A 21 -23.03 -1.84 -19.24
C VAL A 21 -24.15 -0.86 -19.61
N GLU A 22 -23.83 0.19 -20.37
CA GLU A 22 -24.80 1.15 -20.88
C GLU A 22 -25.86 0.49 -21.77
N ASP A 23 -25.41 -0.42 -22.65
CA ASP A 23 -26.31 -1.14 -23.55
C ASP A 23 -27.18 -2.16 -22.80
N VAL A 24 -26.65 -2.84 -21.76
CA VAL A 24 -27.46 -3.71 -20.88
C VAL A 24 -28.59 -2.90 -20.23
N LEU A 25 -28.28 -1.70 -19.73
CA LEU A 25 -29.27 -0.80 -19.13
C LEU A 25 -30.26 -0.24 -20.17
N THR A 26 -29.82 -0.01 -21.41
CA THR A 26 -30.69 0.41 -22.50
C THR A 26 -31.64 -0.71 -22.92
N ILE A 27 -31.15 -1.95 -23.08
CA ILE A 27 -31.93 -3.14 -23.41
C ILE A 27 -33.02 -3.36 -22.35
N ARG A 28 -32.70 -3.18 -21.07
CA ARG A 28 -33.65 -3.29 -19.95
C ARG A 28 -34.89 -2.40 -20.12
N GLN A 29 -34.74 -1.23 -20.74
CA GLN A 29 -35.83 -0.25 -20.92
C GLN A 29 -36.73 -0.56 -22.12
N THR A 30 -36.40 -1.56 -22.94
CA THR A 30 -37.13 -1.84 -24.19
C THR A 30 -38.40 -2.67 -24.02
N ASN A 31 -38.38 -3.69 -23.15
CA ASN A 31 -39.51 -4.60 -22.90
C ASN A 31 -39.40 -5.23 -21.50
N LYS A 32 -40.53 -5.59 -20.87
CA LYS A 32 -40.59 -6.26 -19.56
C LYS A 32 -39.77 -7.55 -19.48
N SER A 33 -39.85 -8.43 -20.48
CA SER A 33 -39.10 -9.70 -20.52
C SER A 33 -37.58 -9.46 -20.52
N LEU A 34 -37.10 -8.55 -21.36
CA LEU A 34 -35.69 -8.14 -21.37
C LEU A 34 -35.30 -7.42 -20.08
N GLY A 35 -36.23 -6.68 -19.47
CA GLY A 35 -36.07 -6.09 -18.16
C GLY A 35 -35.84 -7.12 -17.04
N GLU A 36 -36.52 -8.26 -17.08
CA GLU A 36 -36.33 -9.37 -16.14
C GLU A 36 -34.98 -10.08 -16.38
N VAL A 37 -34.67 -10.41 -17.63
CA VAL A 37 -33.40 -11.10 -17.98
C VAL A 37 -32.17 -10.26 -17.61
N THR A 38 -32.17 -8.95 -17.89
CA THR A 38 -31.06 -8.03 -17.56
C THR A 38 -30.93 -7.72 -16.06
N ARG A 39 -31.85 -8.18 -15.22
CA ARG A 39 -31.77 -8.09 -13.74
C ARG A 39 -31.32 -9.39 -13.10
N THR A 40 -31.03 -10.42 -13.89
CA THR A 40 -30.54 -11.68 -13.34
C THR A 40 -29.12 -11.51 -12.77
N ARG A 41 -28.82 -12.26 -11.72
CA ARG A 41 -27.51 -12.22 -11.03
C ARG A 41 -26.37 -12.63 -11.97
N SER A 42 -26.60 -13.59 -12.87
CA SER A 42 -25.61 -14.07 -13.82
C SER A 42 -25.11 -12.96 -14.76
N VAL A 43 -26.01 -12.11 -15.27
CA VAL A 43 -25.64 -10.98 -16.13
C VAL A 43 -24.67 -10.06 -15.39
N TRP A 44 -24.97 -9.69 -14.16
CA TRP A 44 -24.12 -8.75 -13.41
C TRP A 44 -22.84 -9.36 -12.88
N ALA A 45 -22.83 -10.67 -12.59
CA ALA A 45 -21.61 -11.40 -12.30
C ALA A 45 -20.66 -11.42 -13.52
N ASP A 46 -21.19 -11.73 -14.71
CA ASP A 46 -20.42 -11.72 -15.97
C ASP A 46 -19.94 -10.33 -16.34
N VAL A 47 -20.78 -9.31 -16.14
CA VAL A 47 -20.39 -7.90 -16.31
C VAL A 47 -19.23 -7.57 -15.39
N LEU A 48 -19.33 -7.87 -14.09
CA LEU A 48 -18.29 -7.56 -13.11
C LEU A 48 -16.98 -8.30 -13.40
N ASP A 49 -17.07 -9.57 -13.82
CA ASP A 49 -15.92 -10.33 -14.31
C ASP A 49 -15.22 -9.61 -15.46
N ARG A 50 -15.97 -9.19 -16.47
CA ARG A 50 -15.42 -8.51 -17.64
C ARG A 50 -14.89 -7.10 -17.32
N VAL A 51 -15.57 -6.31 -16.51
CA VAL A 51 -15.19 -4.90 -16.26
C VAL A 51 -14.19 -4.73 -15.13
N ALA A 52 -14.07 -5.72 -14.24
CA ALA A 52 -13.20 -5.62 -13.06
C ALA A 52 -12.21 -6.78 -12.95
N PHE A 53 -12.65 -8.04 -12.88
CA PHE A 53 -11.73 -9.15 -12.57
C PHE A 53 -10.78 -9.51 -13.71
N GLN A 54 -11.29 -9.69 -14.94
CA GLN A 54 -10.48 -9.91 -16.13
C GLN A 54 -9.46 -8.78 -16.35
N PRO A 55 -9.85 -7.49 -16.24
CA PRO A 55 -8.91 -6.40 -16.32
C PRO A 55 -8.20 -6.09 -15.00
N ASN A 56 -8.29 -6.93 -13.97
CA ASN A 56 -7.66 -6.69 -12.67
C ASN A 56 -7.79 -5.21 -12.21
N ILE A 57 -9.01 -4.69 -12.26
CA ILE A 57 -9.38 -3.35 -11.81
C ILE A 57 -9.98 -3.51 -10.41
N PRO A 58 -9.69 -2.59 -9.47
CA PRO A 58 -10.30 -2.59 -8.15
C PRO A 58 -11.84 -2.57 -8.24
N VAL A 59 -12.50 -3.42 -7.45
CA VAL A 59 -13.97 -3.42 -7.36
C VAL A 59 -14.42 -2.48 -6.25
N ALA A 60 -14.75 -1.25 -6.63
CA ALA A 60 -15.19 -0.22 -5.70
C ALA A 60 -16.43 -0.66 -4.92
N GLY A 61 -16.36 -0.62 -3.59
CA GLY A 61 -17.44 -0.98 -2.69
C GLY A 61 -17.52 -2.47 -2.36
N LEU A 62 -16.63 -3.32 -2.89
CA LEU A 62 -16.63 -4.75 -2.55
C LEU A 62 -16.31 -4.95 -1.08
N ARG A 63 -15.32 -4.19 -0.55
CA ARG A 63 -14.98 -4.14 0.88
C ARG A 63 -14.70 -5.51 1.51
N GLY A 64 -14.16 -6.44 0.74
CA GLY A 64 -13.91 -7.83 1.17
C GLY A 64 -15.14 -8.73 1.23
N ARG A 65 -16.34 -8.24 0.82
CA ARG A 65 -17.54 -9.08 0.76
C ARG A 65 -17.36 -10.19 -0.28
N ASN A 66 -17.86 -11.39 0.04
CA ASN A 66 -17.85 -12.49 -0.90
C ASN A 66 -18.84 -12.21 -2.06
N ILE A 67 -18.34 -12.17 -3.29
CA ILE A 67 -19.14 -11.93 -4.52
C ILE A 67 -20.30 -12.94 -4.64
N LEU A 68 -20.10 -14.19 -4.19
CA LEU A 68 -21.13 -15.24 -4.21
C LEU A 68 -22.31 -14.93 -3.29
N SER A 69 -22.09 -14.14 -2.23
CA SER A 69 -23.15 -13.74 -1.29
C SER A 69 -23.99 -12.56 -1.78
N LEU A 70 -23.57 -11.88 -2.85
CA LEU A 70 -24.23 -10.67 -3.33
C LEU A 70 -25.40 -10.99 -4.27
N ASP A 71 -26.49 -10.24 -4.11
CA ASP A 71 -27.63 -10.29 -5.03
C ASP A 71 -27.36 -9.52 -6.34
N ALA A 72 -28.29 -9.62 -7.30
CA ALA A 72 -28.12 -8.98 -8.60
C ALA A 72 -28.03 -7.44 -8.52
N SER A 73 -28.79 -6.81 -7.62
CA SER A 73 -28.79 -5.36 -7.46
C SER A 73 -27.48 -4.87 -6.85
N GLN A 74 -26.89 -5.63 -5.92
CA GLN A 74 -25.61 -5.34 -5.31
C GLN A 74 -24.48 -5.49 -6.34
N LEU A 75 -24.49 -6.55 -7.15
CA LEU A 75 -23.52 -6.72 -8.24
C LEU A 75 -23.62 -5.61 -9.29
N GLU A 76 -24.83 -5.21 -9.66
CA GLU A 76 -25.06 -4.06 -10.54
C GLU A 76 -24.47 -2.77 -9.97
N GLY A 77 -24.74 -2.49 -8.69
CA GLY A 77 -24.18 -1.32 -7.99
C GLY A 77 -22.65 -1.34 -7.97
N LEU A 78 -22.03 -2.49 -7.71
CA LEU A 78 -20.56 -2.66 -7.76
C LEU A 78 -20.00 -2.44 -9.17
N ALA A 79 -20.64 -3.01 -10.20
CA ALA A 79 -20.20 -2.84 -11.59
C ALA A 79 -20.23 -1.36 -11.99
N TYR A 80 -21.30 -0.65 -11.64
CA TYR A 80 -21.43 0.77 -11.93
C TYR A 80 -20.42 1.62 -11.15
N ALA A 81 -20.27 1.39 -9.83
CA ALA A 81 -19.27 2.10 -9.01
C ALA A 81 -17.84 1.86 -9.52
N THR A 82 -17.52 0.64 -9.91
CA THR A 82 -16.20 0.27 -10.46
C THR A 82 -15.93 0.99 -11.78
N LEU A 83 -16.89 0.99 -12.71
CA LEU A 83 -16.75 1.72 -13.97
C LEU A 83 -16.64 3.23 -13.77
N HIS A 84 -17.43 3.78 -12.85
CA HIS A 84 -17.37 5.20 -12.51
C HIS A 84 -15.99 5.58 -11.96
N LEU A 85 -15.52 4.86 -10.94
CA LEU A 85 -14.18 5.06 -10.37
C LEU A 85 -13.11 4.97 -11.46
N ARG A 86 -13.17 3.91 -12.29
CA ARG A 86 -12.20 3.71 -13.36
C ARG A 86 -12.19 4.86 -14.35
N ARG A 87 -13.36 5.32 -14.81
CA ARG A 87 -13.48 6.45 -15.74
C ARG A 87 -12.92 7.74 -15.13
N ASN A 88 -13.26 8.01 -13.87
CA ASN A 88 -12.79 9.19 -13.17
C ASN A 88 -11.26 9.19 -13.03
N TRP A 89 -10.70 8.11 -12.49
CA TRP A 89 -9.25 7.95 -12.28
C TRP A 89 -8.42 7.96 -13.56
N THR A 90 -8.97 7.44 -14.66
CA THR A 90 -8.27 7.41 -15.95
C THR A 90 -8.52 8.64 -16.81
N SER A 91 -9.42 9.54 -16.39
CA SER A 91 -9.67 10.79 -17.09
C SER A 91 -8.44 11.70 -17.07
N PRO A 92 -8.29 12.63 -18.04
CA PRO A 92 -7.16 13.58 -18.04
C PRO A 92 -7.11 14.49 -16.80
N ALA A 93 -8.25 14.73 -16.16
CA ALA A 93 -8.40 15.57 -14.98
C ALA A 93 -9.35 14.90 -13.97
N PRO A 94 -8.87 13.91 -13.20
CA PRO A 94 -9.70 13.20 -12.23
C PRO A 94 -10.23 14.17 -11.17
N MET A 95 -11.54 14.12 -10.89
CA MET A 95 -12.18 15.01 -9.93
C MET A 95 -12.68 14.23 -8.72
N PRO A 96 -12.33 14.64 -7.48
CA PRO A 96 -12.87 13.99 -6.29
C PRO A 96 -14.38 14.25 -6.20
N THR A 97 -15.13 13.18 -5.96
CA THR A 97 -16.58 13.22 -5.69
C THR A 97 -16.89 13.78 -4.31
N ARG A 98 -15.95 13.64 -3.37
CA ARG A 98 -16.02 14.17 -2.02
C ARG A 98 -14.63 14.56 -1.55
N SER A 99 -14.53 15.70 -0.87
CA SER A 99 -13.33 16.13 -0.16
C SER A 99 -13.70 16.37 1.31
N LEU A 100 -12.89 15.87 2.23
CA LEU A 100 -13.08 16.03 3.67
C LEU A 100 -11.78 16.46 4.32
N HIS A 101 -11.87 17.41 5.25
CA HIS A 101 -10.75 17.80 6.08
C HIS A 101 -10.92 17.16 7.46
N LEU A 102 -9.98 16.29 7.81
CA LEU A 102 -9.90 15.65 9.11
C LEU A 102 -8.90 16.47 9.93
N HIS A 103 -9.43 17.20 10.91
CA HIS A 103 -8.58 17.98 11.81
C HIS A 103 -8.10 17.09 12.95
N PRO A 104 -6.82 17.18 13.36
CA PRO A 104 -6.37 16.60 14.62
C PRO A 104 -7.15 17.25 15.79
N SER A 105 -6.92 16.77 17.02
CA SER A 105 -7.67 17.22 18.20
C SER A 105 -7.89 18.74 18.21
N PRO A 106 -9.07 19.26 18.58
CA PRO A 106 -9.31 20.71 18.61
C PRO A 106 -8.31 21.48 19.48
N ASP A 107 -7.66 20.77 20.43
CA ASP A 107 -6.65 21.32 21.33
C ASP A 107 -5.23 21.34 20.75
N SER A 108 -4.97 20.68 19.61
CA SER A 108 -3.67 20.77 18.94
C SER A 108 -3.59 22.10 18.18
N VAL A 109 -3.02 23.09 18.86
CA VAL A 109 -2.72 24.43 18.33
C VAL A 109 -1.73 24.33 17.16
N ASP A 110 -1.64 25.42 16.37
CA ASP A 110 -0.66 25.69 15.32
C ASP A 110 0.67 24.95 15.51
N HIS A 111 1.23 24.40 14.43
CA HIS A 111 2.50 23.64 14.34
C HIS A 111 2.42 22.10 14.47
N SER A 112 1.25 21.49 14.30
CA SER A 112 1.21 20.03 14.14
C SER A 112 1.64 19.60 12.73
N LYS A 113 2.32 18.47 12.52
CA LYS A 113 2.80 18.00 11.21
C LYS A 113 2.52 16.51 11.07
N VAL A 114 1.87 16.12 9.96
CA VAL A 114 1.71 14.70 9.62
C VAL A 114 3.06 14.09 9.23
N THR A 115 3.49 13.03 9.92
CA THR A 115 4.73 12.30 9.63
C THR A 115 4.51 10.87 9.15
N GLY A 116 3.31 10.33 9.31
CA GLY A 116 2.91 9.10 8.67
C GLY A 116 1.40 9.01 8.50
N LEU A 117 1.00 8.33 7.43
CA LEU A 117 -0.38 8.24 7.01
C LEU A 117 -0.59 6.89 6.31
N HIS A 118 -1.50 6.07 6.81
CA HIS A 118 -1.66 4.71 6.31
C HIS A 118 -3.11 4.23 6.39
N PHE A 119 -3.62 3.66 5.30
CA PHE A 119 -4.83 2.83 5.37
C PHE A 119 -4.48 1.47 5.96
N ILE A 120 -5.35 0.92 6.82
CA ILE A 120 -5.16 -0.43 7.36
C ILE A 120 -5.69 -1.47 6.35
N PRO A 121 -4.82 -2.34 5.78
CA PRO A 121 -5.24 -3.33 4.79
C PRO A 121 -6.20 -4.37 5.36
N GLY A 122 -7.07 -4.93 4.50
CA GLY A 122 -7.91 -6.09 4.82
C GLY A 122 -9.13 -5.84 5.71
N ARG A 123 -9.26 -4.62 6.24
CA ARG A 123 -10.37 -4.23 7.11
C ARG A 123 -11.36 -3.34 6.36
N SER A 124 -11.72 -3.76 5.15
CA SER A 124 -12.56 -3.01 4.20
C SER A 124 -12.04 -1.59 3.90
N ASN A 125 -10.75 -1.34 4.16
CA ASN A 125 -10.10 -0.02 4.11
C ASN A 125 -10.92 1.07 4.84
N ARG A 126 -11.58 0.65 5.94
CA ARG A 126 -12.40 1.49 6.82
C ARG A 126 -11.56 2.44 7.67
N TRP A 127 -10.33 2.04 7.97
CA TRP A 127 -9.51 2.70 8.98
C TRP A 127 -8.33 3.43 8.36
N LEU A 128 -8.16 4.69 8.76
CA LEU A 128 -7.00 5.52 8.41
C LEU A 128 -6.22 5.82 9.70
N LEU A 129 -4.94 5.47 9.70
CA LEU A 129 -3.98 5.82 10.74
C LEU A 129 -3.26 7.10 10.33
N HIS A 130 -3.24 8.03 11.26
CA HIS A 130 -2.56 9.32 11.17
C HIS A 130 -1.55 9.43 12.31
N ILE A 131 -0.34 9.84 11.97
CA ILE A 131 0.75 10.10 12.91
C ILE A 131 1.14 11.56 12.76
N GLY A 132 1.02 12.30 13.85
CA GLY A 132 1.39 13.71 13.90
C GLY A 132 2.47 13.96 14.94
N HIS A 133 3.25 15.00 14.73
CA HIS A 133 3.95 15.67 15.83
C HIS A 133 3.41 17.06 16.01
N TYR A 134 3.33 17.56 17.24
CA TYR A 134 3.00 18.95 17.51
C TYR A 134 3.92 19.48 18.61
N VAL A 135 4.05 20.80 18.70
CA VAL A 135 4.78 21.45 19.80
C VAL A 135 3.74 21.84 20.83
N ASP A 136 3.87 21.34 22.06
CA ASP A 136 2.98 21.77 23.14
C ASP A 136 3.20 23.28 23.41
N PRO A 137 2.13 24.09 23.44
CA PRO A 137 2.25 25.54 23.61
C PRO A 137 2.66 25.95 25.04
N ILE A 138 2.41 25.09 26.03
CA ILE A 138 2.74 25.32 27.44
C ILE A 138 4.19 24.92 27.70
N GLU A 139 4.57 23.74 27.23
CA GLU A 139 5.94 23.22 27.31
C GLU A 139 6.44 22.99 25.88
N PRO A 140 7.48 23.69 25.39
CA PRO A 140 7.91 23.66 23.98
C PRO A 140 8.64 22.35 23.63
N LEU A 141 7.98 21.25 23.89
CA LEU A 141 8.41 19.89 23.66
C LEU A 141 7.59 19.31 22.52
N ILE A 142 8.22 18.41 21.78
CA ILE A 142 7.60 17.76 20.62
C ILE A 142 6.78 16.57 21.13
N CYS A 143 5.46 16.72 21.08
CA CYS A 143 4.51 15.66 21.37
C CYS A 143 4.21 14.88 20.09
N SER A 144 3.88 13.60 20.23
CA SER A 144 3.49 12.75 19.09
C SER A 144 2.08 12.21 19.31
N THR A 145 1.26 12.26 18.27
CA THR A 145 -0.11 11.75 18.28
C THR A 145 -0.25 10.59 17.33
N LEU A 146 -0.95 9.56 17.78
CA LEU A 146 -1.46 8.49 16.93
C LEU A 146 -2.98 8.59 16.90
N THR A 147 -3.54 8.99 15.76
CA THR A 147 -4.98 9.08 15.57
C THR A 147 -5.46 7.99 14.62
N CYS A 148 -6.59 7.37 14.94
CA CYS A 148 -7.31 6.52 14.01
C CYS A 148 -8.69 7.09 13.68
N TRP A 149 -8.99 7.08 12.39
CA TRP A 149 -10.25 7.51 11.82
C TRP A 149 -11.04 6.33 11.29
N ASP A 150 -12.33 6.24 11.66
CA ASP A 150 -13.33 5.41 10.99
C ASP A 150 -13.93 6.20 9.83
N LEU A 151 -13.57 5.80 8.61
CA LEU A 151 -14.02 6.42 7.38
C LEU A 151 -15.42 5.97 6.96
N HIS A 152 -15.99 4.93 7.59
CA HIS A 152 -17.36 4.51 7.34
C HIS A 152 -18.38 5.30 8.15
N ALA A 153 -17.96 5.93 9.25
CA ALA A 153 -18.81 6.90 9.96
C ALA A 153 -19.14 8.09 9.04
N ASN A 154 -20.32 8.67 9.21
CA ASN A 154 -20.74 9.86 8.46
C ASN A 154 -21.21 10.97 9.42
N PRO A 155 -20.39 11.99 9.68
CA PRO A 155 -19.04 12.22 9.15
C PRO A 155 -18.01 11.19 9.67
N PRO A 156 -16.82 11.05 9.01
CA PRO A 156 -15.75 10.22 9.54
C PRO A 156 -15.46 10.56 11.00
N ALA A 157 -15.35 9.53 11.84
CA ALA A 157 -15.22 9.68 13.27
C ALA A 157 -13.79 9.41 13.71
N ARG A 158 -13.29 10.22 14.64
CA ARG A 158 -12.05 9.94 15.35
C ARG A 158 -12.33 8.88 16.42
N CYS A 159 -11.85 7.66 16.22
CA CYS A 159 -12.21 6.53 17.09
C CYS A 159 -11.22 6.36 18.24
N ALA A 160 -9.95 6.62 17.98
CA ALA A 160 -8.91 6.64 18.99
C ALA A 160 -7.95 7.78 18.71
N SER A 161 -7.53 8.46 19.77
CA SER A 161 -6.34 9.31 19.78
C SER A 161 -5.50 8.84 20.94
N ILE A 162 -4.23 8.56 20.68
CA ILE A 162 -3.25 8.31 21.72
C ILE A 162 -2.26 9.47 21.66
N ASP A 163 -2.41 10.38 22.60
CA ASP A 163 -1.54 11.54 22.77
C ASP A 163 -0.47 11.18 23.82
N TYR A 164 0.79 11.47 23.51
CA TYR A 164 1.90 11.17 24.42
C TYR A 164 2.56 12.43 24.96
N GLU A 165 2.70 12.44 26.28
CA GLU A 165 3.38 13.49 27.01
C GLU A 165 4.89 13.48 26.73
N PRO A 166 5.47 14.66 26.51
CA PRO A 166 6.81 14.83 25.98
C PRO A 166 7.94 14.50 26.96
N GLU A 167 7.70 14.56 28.27
CA GLU A 167 8.74 14.33 29.28
C GLU A 167 9.25 12.88 29.31
N ARG A 168 8.56 11.93 28.67
CA ARG A 168 8.89 10.52 28.84
C ARG A 168 9.16 9.78 27.54
N MET A 169 8.42 9.99 26.46
CA MET A 169 8.48 9.08 25.31
C MET A 169 8.07 9.76 23.99
N SER A 170 8.88 9.58 22.94
CA SER A 170 8.48 9.87 21.55
C SER A 170 8.15 8.58 20.82
N TRP A 171 7.14 8.63 19.95
CA TRP A 171 6.93 7.55 18.98
C TRP A 171 8.05 7.61 17.96
N SER A 172 8.81 6.53 17.82
CA SER A 172 9.84 6.49 16.79
C SER A 172 9.32 5.93 15.48
N ILE A 173 8.42 4.92 15.54
CA ILE A 173 8.05 4.12 14.36
C ILE A 173 6.63 3.55 14.51
N ILE A 174 5.85 3.61 13.43
CA ILE A 174 4.61 2.85 13.22
C ILE A 174 4.77 2.00 11.96
N LEU A 175 4.43 0.73 12.07
CA LEU A 175 4.43 -0.19 10.94
C LEU A 175 3.04 -0.79 10.81
N VAL A 176 2.42 -0.61 9.64
CA VAL A 176 1.17 -1.29 9.29
C VAL A 176 1.49 -2.66 8.70
N ASN A 177 0.70 -3.66 9.09
CA ASN A 177 0.88 -5.01 8.60
C ASN A 177 0.54 -5.06 7.11
N SER A 178 1.49 -5.50 6.31
CA SER A 178 1.26 -5.74 4.88
C SER A 178 0.38 -6.99 4.62
N ASP A 179 0.26 -7.89 5.60
CA ASP A 179 -0.73 -8.98 5.57
C ASP A 179 -2.10 -8.47 6.08
N ALA A 180 -3.01 -8.31 5.13
CA ALA A 180 -4.36 -7.83 5.32
C ALA A 180 -5.24 -8.77 6.19
N GLU A 181 -4.93 -10.06 6.22
CA GLU A 181 -5.77 -11.07 6.91
C GLU A 181 -5.33 -11.29 8.36
N HIS A 182 -4.12 -10.86 8.71
CA HIS A 182 -3.54 -11.10 10.03
C HIS A 182 -4.25 -10.31 11.14
N LEU A 183 -4.27 -10.89 12.35
CA LEU A 183 -4.94 -10.33 13.52
C LEU A 183 -4.32 -9.00 13.99
N ALA A 184 -2.99 -8.94 13.99
CA ALA A 184 -2.23 -7.74 14.32
C ALA A 184 -2.16 -6.84 13.10
N ALA A 185 -2.78 -5.66 13.20
CA ALA A 185 -2.96 -4.70 12.12
C ALA A 185 -1.81 -3.71 12.01
N PHE A 186 -1.25 -3.28 13.14
CA PHE A 186 -0.09 -2.40 13.17
C PHE A 186 0.70 -2.57 14.47
N VAL A 187 1.93 -2.09 14.46
CA VAL A 187 2.83 -2.08 15.61
C VAL A 187 3.35 -0.68 15.81
N VAL A 188 3.44 -0.28 17.07
CA VAL A 188 4.02 1.00 17.46
C VAL A 188 5.23 0.78 18.37
N SER A 189 6.28 1.57 18.14
CA SER A 189 7.49 1.62 18.95
C SER A 189 7.44 2.75 19.96
N ARG A 190 7.44 2.42 21.26
CA ARG A 190 7.45 3.38 22.37
C ARG A 190 8.83 3.42 23.01
N GLY A 191 9.64 4.44 22.71
CA GLY A 191 10.95 4.63 23.33
C GLY A 191 10.93 5.71 24.39
N ALA A 192 11.61 5.49 25.52
CA ALA A 192 11.97 6.60 26.39
C ALA A 192 13.21 7.29 25.81
N PHE A 193 13.12 8.59 25.55
CA PHE A 193 14.26 9.38 25.11
C PHE A 193 15.16 9.65 26.33
N VAL A 194 15.83 8.61 26.82
CA VAL A 194 16.77 8.78 27.93
C VAL A 194 18.03 9.40 27.32
N ARG A 195 18.32 10.67 27.65
CA ARG A 195 19.50 11.42 27.18
C ARG A 195 20.86 10.83 27.63
N SER A 196 20.92 9.55 28.00
CA SER A 196 22.13 8.88 28.50
C SER A 196 22.59 7.81 27.52
N THR A 197 23.89 7.55 27.50
CA THR A 197 24.61 6.53 26.72
C THR A 197 24.16 5.08 26.94
N GLU A 198 23.10 4.83 27.70
CA GLU A 198 22.51 3.51 27.88
C GLU A 198 21.61 3.19 26.69
N SER A 199 21.74 1.96 26.17
CA SER A 199 20.98 1.48 25.01
C SER A 199 19.49 1.76 25.17
N GLU A 200 18.91 2.56 24.27
CA GLU A 200 17.49 2.89 24.26
C GLU A 200 16.65 1.61 24.12
N ILE A 201 15.99 1.19 25.21
CA ILE A 201 15.06 0.07 25.18
C ILE A 201 13.69 0.63 24.76
N HIS A 202 13.24 0.25 23.57
CA HIS A 202 11.89 0.55 23.10
C HIS A 202 10.93 -0.55 23.54
N THR A 203 9.71 -0.17 23.88
CA THR A 203 8.59 -1.09 24.09
C THR A 203 7.77 -1.14 22.81
N TYR A 204 7.65 -2.32 22.22
CA TYR A 204 6.82 -2.56 21.05
C TYR A 204 5.45 -3.03 21.49
N ILE A 205 4.41 -2.44 20.90
CA ILE A 205 3.01 -2.79 21.18
C ILE A 205 2.34 -3.14 19.86
N ALA A 206 1.86 -4.37 19.72
CA ALA A 206 1.09 -4.80 18.56
C ALA A 206 -0.40 -4.60 18.83
N TYR A 207 -1.09 -3.98 17.88
CA TYR A 207 -2.52 -3.70 17.98
C TYR A 207 -3.30 -4.50 16.95
N GLY A 208 -4.44 -5.04 17.37
CA GLY A 208 -5.48 -5.55 16.49
C GLY A 208 -6.63 -4.55 16.37
N VAL A 209 -7.34 -4.57 15.26
CA VAL A 209 -8.54 -3.76 15.03
C VAL A 209 -9.76 -4.47 15.58
N ASN A 210 -10.62 -3.75 16.30
CA ASN A 210 -11.94 -4.22 16.69
C ASN A 210 -12.93 -3.94 15.56
N GLU A 211 -13.18 -4.92 14.70
CA GLU A 211 -14.09 -4.77 13.55
C GLU A 211 -15.53 -4.47 13.95
N ASN A 212 -15.92 -4.89 15.16
CA ASN A 212 -17.25 -4.65 15.72
C ASN A 212 -17.38 -3.29 16.40
N TYR A 213 -16.38 -2.41 16.30
CA TYR A 213 -16.47 -1.07 16.85
C TYR A 213 -17.63 -0.30 16.22
N ASP A 214 -18.56 0.12 17.08
CA ASP A 214 -19.86 0.71 16.79
C ASP A 214 -19.91 2.22 17.13
N ASN A 215 -18.75 2.85 17.29
CA ASN A 215 -18.62 4.24 17.79
C ASN A 215 -19.14 4.45 19.23
N ASN A 216 -19.37 3.38 20.01
CA ASN A 216 -19.67 3.50 21.42
C ASN A 216 -18.41 3.92 22.20
N PRO A 217 -18.46 4.97 23.04
CA PRO A 217 -17.31 5.42 23.84
C PRO A 217 -16.69 4.35 24.75
N THR A 218 -17.45 3.29 25.07
CA THR A 218 -16.98 2.17 25.90
C THR A 218 -16.27 1.07 25.11
N SER A 219 -16.45 1.05 23.79
CA SER A 219 -15.80 0.09 22.89
C SER A 219 -14.43 0.63 22.50
N GLU A 220 -13.37 -0.15 22.65
CA GLU A 220 -12.06 0.25 22.16
C GLU A 220 -11.95 -0.13 20.67
N PRO A 221 -11.57 0.80 19.77
CA PRO A 221 -11.41 0.48 18.34
C PRO A 221 -10.17 -0.39 18.09
N PHE A 222 -9.24 -0.43 19.05
CA PHE A 222 -8.04 -1.25 19.00
C PHE A 222 -7.87 -2.04 20.28
N ARG A 223 -7.33 -3.25 20.15
CA ARG A 223 -6.92 -4.08 21.27
C ARG A 223 -5.43 -4.32 21.22
N ILE A 224 -4.77 -4.23 22.37
CA ILE A 224 -3.38 -4.66 22.50
C ILE A 224 -3.36 -6.20 22.39
N LEU A 225 -2.54 -6.71 21.47
CA LEU A 225 -2.36 -8.15 21.27
C LEU A 225 -1.09 -8.67 21.95
N SER A 226 -0.04 -7.86 21.95
CA SER A 226 1.23 -8.19 22.57
C SER A 226 2.02 -6.92 22.90
N GLN A 227 2.93 -7.05 23.85
CA GLN A 227 3.85 -5.99 24.23
C GLN A 227 5.17 -6.59 24.70
N TYR A 228 6.29 -6.12 24.17
CA TYR A 228 7.61 -6.57 24.60
C TYR A 228 8.71 -5.52 24.37
N PRO A 229 9.77 -5.51 25.19
CA PRO A 229 10.91 -4.61 24.99
C PRO A 229 11.86 -5.11 23.90
N SER A 230 12.49 -4.20 23.16
CA SER A 230 13.63 -4.45 22.29
C SER A 230 14.44 -3.18 22.07
N SER A 231 15.76 -3.31 21.97
CA SER A 231 16.70 -2.23 21.65
C SER A 231 16.88 -2.00 20.15
N SER A 232 16.40 -2.93 19.31
CA SER A 232 16.48 -2.82 17.86
C SER A 232 15.26 -2.11 17.30
N HIS A 233 15.42 -1.36 16.20
CA HIS A 233 14.35 -0.62 15.53
C HIS A 233 13.68 -1.48 14.44
N PRO A 234 12.34 -1.63 14.45
CA PRO A 234 11.64 -2.38 13.43
C PRO A 234 11.55 -1.56 12.14
N ARG A 235 11.61 -2.23 11.00
CA ARG A 235 11.62 -1.60 9.67
C ARG A 235 10.51 -2.08 8.75
N ALA A 236 9.96 -3.27 8.99
CA ALA A 236 8.86 -3.83 8.22
C ALA A 236 8.00 -4.77 9.07
N PHE A 237 6.75 -4.96 8.64
CA PHE A 237 5.79 -5.82 9.29
C PHE A 237 4.96 -6.60 8.25
N HIS A 238 4.98 -7.93 8.35
CA HIS A 238 4.21 -8.82 7.48
C HIS A 238 3.74 -10.06 8.23
N GLY A 239 2.43 -10.31 8.26
CA GLY A 239 1.84 -11.46 8.93
C GLY A 239 2.21 -11.47 10.40
N ASN A 240 2.86 -12.55 10.84
CA ASN A 240 3.39 -12.70 12.19
C ASN A 240 4.86 -12.25 12.34
N MET A 241 5.51 -11.74 11.29
CA MET A 241 6.93 -11.40 11.27
C MET A 241 7.16 -9.88 11.38
N LEU A 242 7.92 -9.47 12.38
CA LEU A 242 8.50 -8.13 12.50
C LEU A 242 10.00 -8.17 12.20
N PHE A 243 10.44 -7.25 11.34
CA PHE A 243 11.82 -7.19 10.86
C PHE A 243 12.56 -6.05 11.56
N PHE A 244 13.63 -6.37 12.27
CA PHE A 244 14.44 -5.44 13.04
C PHE A 244 15.82 -5.33 12.43
N GLU A 245 16.30 -4.11 12.22
CA GLU A 245 17.68 -3.90 11.81
C GLU A 245 18.59 -4.03 13.03
N ARG A 246 19.55 -4.96 12.97
CA ARG A 246 20.52 -5.19 14.04
C ARG A 246 21.85 -4.56 13.65
N SER A 247 22.42 -3.77 14.57
CA SER A 247 23.71 -3.07 14.37
C SER A 247 24.66 -3.32 15.54
N ASP A 248 24.71 -4.56 16.03
CA ASP A 248 25.52 -4.91 17.19
C ASP A 248 27.02 -4.94 16.86
N SER A 249 27.38 -5.13 15.59
CA SER A 249 28.75 -5.10 15.10
C SER A 249 28.80 -4.58 13.66
N PRO A 250 29.78 -3.74 13.29
CA PRO A 250 29.94 -3.27 11.92
C PRO A 250 30.16 -4.39 10.90
N ASN A 251 30.60 -5.58 11.36
CA ASN A 251 30.93 -6.72 10.51
C ASN A 251 29.82 -7.79 10.43
N ASP A 252 28.75 -7.68 11.23
CA ASP A 252 27.65 -8.66 11.26
C ASP A 252 26.30 -7.95 11.06
N LEU A 253 26.10 -7.48 9.82
CA LEU A 253 24.84 -6.87 9.42
C LEU A 253 23.80 -7.98 9.23
N ALA A 254 22.86 -8.05 10.15
CA ALA A 254 21.74 -8.97 10.08
C ALA A 254 20.42 -8.23 10.30
N VAL A 255 19.36 -8.73 9.66
CA VAL A 255 17.98 -8.35 9.97
C VAL A 255 17.38 -9.44 10.83
N GLN A 256 17.02 -9.08 12.05
CA GLN A 256 16.39 -9.99 13.00
C GLN A 256 14.89 -10.07 12.73
N VAL A 257 14.39 -11.29 12.52
CA VAL A 257 12.96 -11.54 12.32
C VAL A 257 12.39 -12.07 13.62
N ARG A 258 11.40 -11.38 14.16
CA ARG A 258 10.73 -11.74 15.41
C ARG A 258 9.25 -12.04 15.19
N HIS A 259 8.70 -12.90 16.02
CA HIS A 259 7.27 -13.15 16.06
C HIS A 259 6.54 -11.99 16.75
N VAL A 260 5.58 -11.37 16.06
CA VAL A 260 4.91 -10.14 16.54
C VAL A 260 4.14 -10.33 17.85
N LEU A 261 3.65 -11.54 18.13
CA LEU A 261 2.85 -11.77 19.35
C LEU A 261 3.69 -12.16 20.56
N THR A 262 4.86 -12.77 20.36
CA THR A 262 5.67 -13.29 21.48
C THR A 262 6.96 -12.50 21.69
N GLY A 263 7.44 -11.78 20.66
CA GLY A 263 8.73 -11.10 20.67
C GLY A 263 9.92 -12.04 20.46
N ASP A 264 9.67 -13.34 20.30
CA ASP A 264 10.71 -14.35 20.08
C ASP A 264 11.39 -14.17 18.74
N ILE A 265 12.70 -14.43 18.70
CA ILE A 265 13.48 -14.38 17.47
C ILE A 265 13.21 -15.67 16.68
N MET A 266 12.64 -15.52 15.50
CA MET A 266 12.40 -16.63 14.59
C MET A 266 13.70 -17.00 13.85
N PHE A 267 14.32 -16.03 13.19
CA PHE A 267 15.56 -16.23 12.44
C PHE A 267 16.28 -14.89 12.18
N LEU A 268 17.50 -14.96 11.66
CA LEU A 268 18.37 -13.84 11.34
C LEU A 268 18.70 -13.86 9.84
N LEU A 269 18.28 -12.84 9.10
CA LEU A 269 18.62 -12.69 7.68
C LEU A 269 20.00 -12.04 7.58
N ARG A 270 21.00 -12.78 7.08
CA ARG A 270 22.36 -12.25 6.87
C ARG A 270 22.36 -11.31 5.68
N VAL A 271 23.04 -10.17 5.83
CA VAL A 271 23.26 -9.22 4.74
C VAL A 271 24.70 -9.39 4.26
N PRO A 272 24.93 -9.85 3.03
CA PRO A 272 26.28 -10.04 2.52
C PRO A 272 27.06 -8.73 2.61
N PHE A 273 28.20 -8.74 3.28
CA PHE A 273 29.12 -7.62 3.36
C PHE A 273 30.35 -7.94 2.52
N ASP A 274 30.59 -7.15 1.47
CA ASP A 274 31.78 -7.29 0.65
C ASP A 274 32.75 -6.17 1.01
N VAL A 275 33.82 -6.53 1.72
CA VAL A 275 34.89 -5.62 2.14
C VAL A 275 35.60 -5.00 0.93
N SER A 276 35.61 -5.70 -0.21
CA SER A 276 36.26 -5.25 -1.43
C SER A 276 35.45 -4.22 -2.22
N ASP A 277 34.15 -4.10 -1.94
CA ASP A 277 33.30 -3.08 -2.54
C ASP A 277 33.46 -1.76 -1.75
N PRO A 278 34.14 -0.74 -2.30
CA PRO A 278 34.37 0.53 -1.60
C PRO A 278 33.08 1.26 -1.26
N THR A 279 31.97 0.89 -1.93
CA THR A 279 30.65 1.43 -1.61
C THR A 279 29.99 0.81 -0.39
N SER A 280 30.47 -0.34 0.09
CA SER A 280 29.99 -1.02 1.30
C SER A 280 30.44 -0.32 2.59
N MET A 281 31.49 0.50 2.53
CA MET A 281 31.99 1.30 3.66
C MET A 281 31.14 2.55 3.93
N ASP A 282 30.26 2.94 3.01
CA ASP A 282 29.29 4.00 3.23
C ASP A 282 28.16 3.44 4.12
N ASP A 283 28.09 3.87 5.38
CA ASP A 283 27.05 3.42 6.32
C ASP A 283 25.63 3.68 5.80
N ARG A 284 25.46 4.66 4.89
CA ARG A 284 24.18 4.91 4.23
C ARG A 284 23.80 3.83 3.21
N ALA A 285 24.78 3.12 2.63
CA ALA A 285 24.50 2.00 1.72
C ALA A 285 23.89 0.79 2.43
N LYS A 286 23.97 0.77 3.77
CA LYS A 286 23.41 -0.28 4.62
C LYS A 286 21.95 -0.03 4.97
N ILE A 287 21.31 1.07 4.59
CA ILE A 287 19.95 1.34 5.11
C ILE A 287 18.93 0.34 4.52
N PHE A 288 18.20 -0.34 5.41
CA PHE A 288 16.99 -1.08 5.06
C PHE A 288 15.88 -0.10 4.68
N LEU A 289 15.30 -0.26 3.47
CA LEU A 289 14.26 0.64 2.99
C LEU A 289 12.86 0.02 3.10
N LYS A 290 12.66 -1.13 2.45
CA LYS A 290 11.38 -1.83 2.38
C LYS A 290 11.60 -3.35 2.28
N LEU A 291 10.53 -4.10 2.48
CA LEU A 291 10.55 -5.55 2.35
C LEU A 291 9.20 -6.05 1.86
N ALA A 292 9.24 -6.93 0.87
CA ALA A 292 8.08 -7.65 0.37
C ALA A 292 8.16 -9.12 0.80
N VAL A 293 7.03 -9.70 1.19
CA VAL A 293 6.91 -11.14 1.43
C VAL A 293 5.91 -11.70 0.42
N TYR A 294 6.30 -12.79 -0.22
CA TYR A 294 5.45 -13.54 -1.13
C TYR A 294 5.60 -15.03 -0.83
N ASP A 295 4.53 -15.66 -0.36
CA ASP A 295 4.54 -17.07 0.06
C ASP A 295 5.67 -17.33 1.07
N GLN A 296 6.61 -18.21 0.75
CA GLN A 296 7.78 -18.54 1.58
C GLN A 296 9.04 -17.70 1.28
N TYR A 297 8.91 -16.64 0.48
CA TYR A 297 10.06 -15.83 0.06
C TYR A 297 9.99 -14.41 0.61
N ILE A 298 11.15 -13.91 1.02
CA ILE A 298 11.35 -12.53 1.46
C ILE A 298 12.22 -11.82 0.41
N ILE A 299 11.75 -10.66 -0.06
CA ILE A 299 12.51 -9.78 -0.96
C ILE A 299 12.76 -8.49 -0.20
N MET A 300 14.02 -8.25 0.16
CA MET A 300 14.45 -7.10 0.91
C MET A 300 15.09 -6.06 -0.01
N PHE A 301 14.62 -4.82 0.09
CA PHE A 301 15.15 -3.68 -0.63
C PHE A 301 16.02 -2.84 0.31
N ARG A 302 17.30 -2.73 -0.04
CA ARG A 302 18.27 -1.84 0.62
C ARG A 302 18.70 -0.75 -0.36
N THR A 303 19.34 0.29 0.14
CA THR A 303 19.83 1.43 -0.64
C THR A 303 20.57 1.07 -1.93
N ARG A 304 21.31 -0.03 -1.99
CA ARG A 304 21.99 -0.47 -3.22
C ARG A 304 21.73 -1.90 -3.65
N ARG A 305 20.91 -2.66 -2.93
CA ARG A 305 20.76 -4.09 -3.18
C ARG A 305 19.33 -4.57 -3.05
N ILE A 306 19.01 -5.59 -3.83
CA ILE A 306 17.82 -6.43 -3.65
C ILE A 306 18.33 -7.80 -3.20
N LEU A 307 17.80 -8.30 -2.10
CA LEU A 307 18.19 -9.57 -1.50
C LEU A 307 16.95 -10.46 -1.44
N MET A 308 17.06 -11.69 -1.94
CA MET A 308 15.99 -12.68 -1.80
C MET A 308 16.39 -13.72 -0.76
N TYR A 309 15.45 -14.11 0.10
CA TYR A 309 15.62 -15.15 1.10
C TYR A 309 14.49 -16.16 1.03
N LEU A 310 14.76 -17.40 1.45
CA LEU A 310 13.75 -18.41 1.72
C LEU A 310 13.46 -18.42 3.23
N ILE A 311 12.19 -18.40 3.60
CA ILE A 311 11.76 -18.53 5.00
C ILE A 311 12.06 -19.96 5.48
N PRO A 312 12.78 -20.15 6.60
CA PRO A 312 13.08 -21.48 7.11
C PRO A 312 11.79 -22.15 7.62
N THR A 313 11.52 -23.38 7.16
CA THR A 313 10.34 -24.19 7.54
C THR A 313 10.56 -25.04 8.78
N GLU A 314 11.81 -25.31 9.15
CA GLU A 314 12.15 -26.12 10.31
C GLU A 314 11.86 -25.42 11.64
N SER A 315 11.44 -26.19 12.64
CA SER A 315 11.17 -25.70 14.00
C SER A 315 12.37 -24.97 14.63
N TYR A 316 12.08 -23.90 15.38
CA TYR A 316 13.05 -23.03 16.05
C TYR A 316 13.65 -23.60 17.34
N ALA A 317 13.54 -24.91 17.58
CA ALA A 317 13.95 -25.56 18.83
C ALA A 317 15.45 -25.40 19.17
N ASN A 318 16.30 -25.23 18.16
CA ASN A 318 17.76 -25.11 18.32
C ASN A 318 18.26 -23.64 18.32
N GLY A 319 17.37 -22.68 18.55
CA GLY A 319 17.69 -21.25 18.53
C GLY A 319 17.53 -20.61 17.14
N PRO A 320 17.76 -19.28 17.05
CA PRO A 320 17.50 -18.53 15.83
C PRO A 320 18.49 -18.90 14.72
N LYS A 321 17.96 -19.37 13.59
CA LYS A 321 18.79 -19.75 12.44
C LYS A 321 19.26 -18.52 11.68
N HIS A 322 20.49 -18.56 11.19
CA HIS A 322 20.96 -17.59 10.20
C HIS A 322 20.55 -18.05 8.80
N VAL A 323 20.03 -17.12 8.00
CA VAL A 323 19.56 -17.36 6.64
C VAL A 323 20.35 -16.45 5.71
N ASP A 324 21.14 -17.05 4.83
CA ASP A 324 21.85 -16.35 3.77
C ASP A 324 20.89 -16.06 2.59
N PRO A 325 21.09 -14.96 1.84
CA PRO A 325 20.26 -14.70 0.68
C PRO A 325 20.54 -15.74 -0.40
N ILE A 326 19.48 -16.22 -1.04
CA ILE A 326 19.54 -17.17 -2.15
C ILE A 326 19.92 -16.50 -3.47
N ASP A 327 19.65 -15.19 -3.59
CA ASP A 327 20.05 -14.36 -4.71
C ASP A 327 20.23 -12.89 -4.30
N VAL A 328 21.08 -12.17 -5.04
CA VAL A 328 21.47 -10.78 -4.77
C VAL A 328 21.59 -10.00 -6.07
N TYR A 329 20.91 -8.87 -6.16
CA TYR A 329 21.11 -7.88 -7.22
C TYR A 329 21.64 -6.58 -6.64
N GLN A 330 22.62 -5.96 -7.31
CA GLN A 330 23.21 -4.68 -6.92
C GLN A 330 22.85 -3.59 -7.93
N TRP A 331 22.28 -2.50 -7.43
CA TRP A 331 21.98 -1.31 -8.19
C TRP A 331 23.24 -0.50 -8.50
N GLN A 332 23.25 0.15 -9.66
CA GLN A 332 24.29 1.11 -10.02
C GLN A 332 24.20 2.39 -9.17
N TRP A 333 22.98 2.84 -8.87
CA TRP A 333 22.71 4.04 -8.08
C TRP A 333 22.11 3.70 -6.72
N ARG A 334 22.25 4.64 -5.78
CA ARG A 334 21.64 4.53 -4.47
C ARG A 334 20.16 4.86 -4.57
N ILE A 335 19.32 4.07 -3.93
CA ILE A 335 17.89 4.33 -3.76
C ILE A 335 17.73 5.31 -2.59
N ASP A 336 17.06 6.42 -2.86
CA ASP A 336 16.58 7.34 -1.84
C ASP A 336 15.29 6.78 -1.22
N SER A 337 14.31 6.51 -2.08
CA SER A 337 12.99 6.06 -1.70
C SER A 337 12.49 4.99 -2.67
N ILE A 338 11.74 4.02 -2.15
CA ILE A 338 11.15 2.93 -2.92
C ILE A 338 9.78 2.59 -2.36
N GLU A 339 8.82 2.43 -3.26
CA GLU A 339 7.56 1.77 -2.99
C GLU A 339 7.39 0.58 -3.91
N TYR A 340 6.63 -0.40 -3.44
CA TYR A 340 6.35 -1.60 -4.21
C TYR A 340 4.90 -2.01 -4.08
N SER A 341 4.41 -2.73 -5.07
CA SER A 341 3.14 -3.44 -4.98
C SER A 341 3.27 -4.85 -5.56
N ILE A 342 2.66 -5.79 -4.85
CA ILE A 342 2.41 -7.15 -5.35
C ILE A 342 0.95 -7.14 -5.82
N PRO A 343 0.68 -7.29 -7.13
CA PRO A 343 -0.66 -7.30 -7.65
C PRO A 343 -1.52 -8.33 -6.93
N LYS A 344 -2.70 -7.91 -6.47
CA LYS A 344 -3.70 -8.86 -5.98
C LYS A 344 -4.11 -9.73 -7.16
N THR A 345 -3.76 -11.01 -7.11
CA THR A 345 -4.30 -11.96 -8.08
C THR A 345 -5.80 -12.12 -7.78
N PRO A 346 -6.69 -12.09 -8.78
CA PRO A 346 -8.10 -12.37 -8.57
C PRO A 346 -8.20 -13.69 -7.81
N ARG A 347 -8.81 -13.63 -6.63
CA ARG A 347 -9.06 -14.82 -5.80
C ARG A 347 -9.90 -15.76 -6.67
N SER A 348 -9.28 -16.81 -7.20
CA SER A 348 -10.00 -17.92 -7.85
C SER A 348 -10.70 -18.70 -6.75
N ASP A 349 -11.79 -18.13 -6.24
CA ASP A 349 -12.42 -18.49 -4.97
C ASP A 349 -13.52 -19.55 -5.11
N SER A 350 -13.67 -20.25 -6.25
CA SER A 350 -14.95 -20.93 -6.51
C SER A 350 -14.92 -22.28 -7.21
N SER A 351 -13.77 -22.94 -7.32
CA SER A 351 -13.82 -24.40 -7.49
C SER A 351 -13.08 -25.02 -6.33
N GLY A 352 -13.79 -25.77 -5.48
CA GLY A 352 -13.24 -26.59 -4.39
C GLY A 352 -12.30 -27.70 -4.86
N SER A 353 -11.62 -27.48 -5.97
CA SER A 353 -10.50 -28.23 -6.49
C SER A 353 -9.32 -28.00 -5.55
N THR A 354 -9.13 -28.93 -4.61
CA THR A 354 -7.93 -29.09 -3.77
C THR A 354 -6.65 -29.33 -4.57
N TYR A 355 -6.70 -29.34 -5.91
CA TYR A 355 -5.50 -29.33 -6.72
C TYR A 355 -4.81 -27.98 -6.54
N LEU A 356 -3.63 -28.02 -5.93
CA LEU A 356 -2.63 -26.96 -5.86
C LEU A 356 -2.27 -26.55 -7.30
N VAL A 357 -3.14 -25.78 -7.96
CA VAL A 357 -2.82 -25.18 -9.25
C VAL A 357 -1.60 -24.31 -8.99
N HIS A 358 -0.45 -24.71 -9.56
CA HIS A 358 0.82 -23.99 -9.47
C HIS A 358 0.59 -22.52 -9.84
N ARG A 359 0.42 -21.66 -8.85
CA ARG A 359 0.23 -20.24 -9.09
C ARG A 359 1.61 -19.67 -9.34
N ARG A 360 1.85 -19.24 -10.57
CA ARG A 360 3.02 -18.43 -10.88
C ARG A 360 2.97 -17.17 -10.01
N PRO A 361 4.12 -16.73 -9.46
CA PRO A 361 4.18 -15.46 -8.74
C PRO A 361 3.67 -14.32 -9.63
N PRO A 362 2.91 -13.35 -9.09
CA PRO A 362 2.60 -12.14 -9.82
C PRO A 362 3.86 -11.24 -9.88
N PRO A 363 4.06 -10.47 -10.97
CA PRO A 363 5.18 -9.52 -11.05
C PRO A 363 5.10 -8.47 -9.95
N ILE A 364 6.23 -8.03 -9.41
CA ILE A 364 6.28 -6.98 -8.40
C ILE A 364 6.58 -5.66 -9.09
N THR A 365 5.68 -4.69 -8.96
CA THR A 365 5.89 -3.33 -9.45
C THR A 365 6.71 -2.57 -8.42
N LEU A 366 7.76 -1.89 -8.86
CA LEU A 366 8.60 -1.03 -8.03
C LEU A 366 8.55 0.40 -8.58
N LEU A 367 8.34 1.37 -7.70
CA LEU A 367 8.52 2.78 -7.99
C LEU A 367 9.69 3.30 -7.16
N VAL A 368 10.75 3.72 -7.84
CA VAL A 368 12.05 3.99 -7.22
C VAL A 368 12.48 5.41 -7.54
N ARG A 369 12.91 6.14 -6.52
CA ARG A 369 13.71 7.35 -6.69
C ARG A 369 15.15 7.05 -6.30
N PHE A 370 16.09 7.44 -7.15
CA PHE A 370 17.50 7.35 -6.82
C PHE A 370 17.99 8.61 -6.13
N ASP A 371 18.82 8.43 -5.12
CA ASP A 371 19.62 9.46 -4.48
C ASP A 371 20.72 9.92 -5.47
N SER A 372 20.94 11.23 -5.55
CA SER A 372 21.97 11.80 -6.42
C SER A 372 22.44 13.15 -5.91
N TYR A 373 23.76 13.34 -5.90
CA TYR A 373 24.40 14.64 -5.68
C TYR A 373 24.16 15.62 -6.83
N TYR A 374 23.82 15.12 -8.01
CA TYR A 374 23.40 15.93 -9.15
C TYR A 374 21.88 16.09 -9.14
N PRO A 375 21.33 17.25 -9.50
CA PRO A 375 19.90 17.53 -9.42
C PRO A 375 19.06 16.71 -10.42
N TRP A 376 19.67 16.09 -11.44
CA TRP A 376 18.92 15.46 -12.52
C TRP A 376 18.27 14.11 -12.15
N PRO A 377 18.95 13.16 -11.49
CA PRO A 377 18.32 11.87 -11.12
C PRO A 377 17.28 11.97 -10.00
N VAL A 378 17.38 12.96 -9.10
CA VAL A 378 16.38 13.15 -8.03
C VAL A 378 15.04 13.66 -8.56
N ASN A 379 15.04 14.25 -9.76
CA ASN A 379 13.84 14.77 -10.43
C ASN A 379 13.08 13.70 -11.24
N LEU A 380 13.47 12.43 -11.10
CA LEU A 380 12.91 11.32 -11.85
C LEU A 380 12.42 10.23 -10.89
N LEU A 381 11.30 9.62 -11.25
CA LEU A 381 10.86 8.35 -10.69
C LEU A 381 11.06 7.27 -11.74
N HIS A 382 11.56 6.11 -11.32
CA HIS A 382 11.76 4.97 -12.19
C HIS A 382 10.76 3.89 -11.83
N HIS A 383 9.96 3.49 -12.81
CA HIS A 383 9.10 2.33 -12.71
C HIS A 383 9.88 1.10 -13.18
N PHE A 384 10.10 0.16 -12.27
CA PHE A 384 10.68 -1.16 -12.56
C PHE A 384 9.67 -2.27 -12.30
N ILE A 385 9.90 -3.42 -12.92
CA ILE A 385 9.18 -4.66 -12.62
C ILE A 385 10.19 -5.77 -12.26
N LEU A 386 9.95 -6.45 -11.13
CA LEU A 386 10.55 -7.76 -10.87
C LEU A 386 9.68 -8.83 -11.52
N ARG A 387 10.22 -9.44 -12.58
CA ARG A 387 9.49 -10.46 -13.33
C ARG A 387 9.49 -11.80 -12.60
N PRO A 388 8.36 -12.53 -12.61
CA PRO A 388 8.34 -13.94 -12.24
C PRO A 388 9.31 -14.72 -13.12
N ASN A 389 10.03 -15.66 -12.55
CA ASN A 389 10.82 -16.61 -13.33
C ASN A 389 9.89 -17.64 -13.96
N GLU A 390 9.88 -17.73 -15.30
CA GLU A 390 8.99 -18.65 -16.02
C GLU A 390 9.32 -20.13 -15.76
N LEU A 391 10.55 -20.42 -15.33
CA LEU A 391 11.01 -21.75 -14.97
C LEU A 391 10.68 -22.13 -13.52
N PHE A 392 10.05 -21.22 -12.76
CA PHE A 392 9.75 -21.48 -11.36
C PHE A 392 8.75 -22.62 -11.19
N GLN A 393 9.15 -23.65 -10.45
CA GLN A 393 8.31 -24.79 -10.06
C GLN A 393 8.19 -24.84 -8.54
N GLN A 394 6.99 -24.58 -8.02
CA GLN A 394 6.72 -24.52 -6.58
C GLN A 394 6.85 -25.88 -5.88
N SER A 395 6.79 -26.99 -6.63
CA SER A 395 6.92 -28.35 -6.08
C SER A 395 8.31 -28.69 -5.57
N ASP A 396 9.34 -27.93 -5.96
CA ASP A 396 10.70 -28.23 -5.58
C ASP A 396 10.96 -27.80 -4.14
N ILE A 397 11.26 -28.79 -3.29
CA ILE A 397 11.49 -28.62 -1.85
C ILE A 397 12.70 -27.71 -1.56
N HIS A 398 13.63 -27.59 -2.51
CA HIS A 398 14.84 -26.80 -2.37
C HIS A 398 14.99 -25.81 -3.52
N PRO A 399 14.92 -24.48 -3.27
CA PRO A 399 15.13 -23.50 -4.31
C PRO A 399 16.57 -23.61 -4.81
N THR A 400 16.74 -23.78 -6.12
CA THR A 400 18.02 -23.65 -6.78
C THR A 400 18.15 -22.25 -7.36
N LYS A 401 19.37 -21.78 -7.66
CA LYS A 401 19.57 -20.49 -8.35
C LYS A 401 18.80 -20.37 -9.67
N HIS A 402 18.48 -21.51 -10.30
CA HIS A 402 17.71 -21.56 -11.55
C HIS A 402 16.20 -21.67 -11.31
N ASN A 403 15.79 -22.11 -10.12
CA ASN A 403 14.39 -22.25 -9.71
C ASN A 403 14.06 -21.28 -8.56
N LEU A 404 14.20 -19.98 -8.84
CA LEU A 404 13.76 -18.90 -7.95
C LEU A 404 12.43 -18.33 -8.43
N PRO A 405 11.55 -17.81 -7.56
CA PRO A 405 10.25 -17.27 -7.96
C PRO A 405 10.36 -16.01 -8.83
N TYR A 406 11.42 -15.21 -8.65
CA TYR A 406 11.63 -13.96 -9.37
C TYR A 406 13.04 -13.86 -9.93
N ILE A 407 13.16 -13.15 -11.04
CA ILE A 407 14.44 -12.68 -11.56
C ILE A 407 14.74 -11.35 -10.85
N LEU A 408 15.80 -11.31 -10.01
CA LEU A 408 16.08 -10.13 -9.19
C LEU A 408 16.58 -8.92 -9.96
N GLN A 409 17.07 -9.09 -11.20
CA GLN A 409 17.43 -7.97 -12.06
C GLN A 409 16.15 -7.22 -12.48
N PRO A 410 15.89 -6.02 -11.94
CA PRO A 410 14.65 -5.30 -12.20
C PRO A 410 14.67 -4.76 -13.62
N GLN A 411 13.56 -4.92 -14.33
CA GLN A 411 13.43 -4.39 -15.68
C GLN A 411 12.87 -2.97 -15.62
N THR A 412 13.61 -2.00 -16.16
CA THR A 412 13.09 -0.63 -16.32
C THR A 412 11.95 -0.62 -17.32
N ILE A 413 10.82 -0.08 -16.90
CA ILE A 413 9.64 0.08 -17.75
C ILE A 413 9.52 1.51 -18.25
N ALA A 414 9.59 2.46 -17.32
CA ALA A 414 9.36 3.88 -17.61
C ALA A 414 10.18 4.74 -16.65
N THR A 415 10.51 5.92 -17.13
CA THR A 415 11.05 7.02 -16.33
C THR A 415 10.02 8.13 -16.33
N LEU A 416 9.61 8.56 -15.16
CA LEU A 416 8.55 9.54 -14.94
C LEU A 416 9.19 10.85 -14.46
N ALA A 417 8.75 11.97 -15.03
CA ALA A 417 9.14 13.28 -14.50
C ALA A 417 8.51 13.46 -13.11
N SER A 418 9.36 13.80 -12.13
CA SER A 418 8.99 14.08 -10.75
C SER A 418 9.90 15.17 -10.19
N PRO A 419 9.84 16.40 -10.72
CA PRO A 419 10.73 17.47 -10.33
C PRO A 419 10.58 17.80 -8.84
N MET A 420 11.68 17.82 -8.12
CA MET A 420 11.73 18.18 -6.71
C MET A 420 12.53 19.46 -6.54
N ARG A 421 11.98 20.38 -5.75
CA ARG A 421 12.77 21.49 -5.21
C ARG A 421 13.58 20.97 -4.01
N MET A 422 14.80 21.49 -3.85
CA MET A 422 15.60 21.21 -2.65
C MET A 422 14.75 21.51 -1.40
N PHE A 423 14.70 20.55 -0.48
CA PHE A 423 13.94 20.59 0.78
C PHE A 423 12.42 20.52 0.67
N THR A 424 11.83 20.41 -0.52
CA THR A 424 10.41 20.10 -0.64
C THR A 424 10.18 18.65 -0.25
N GLU A 425 9.18 18.42 0.59
CA GLU A 425 8.78 17.07 0.96
C GLU A 425 8.20 16.37 -0.25
N SER A 426 8.65 15.13 -0.45
CA SER A 426 8.08 14.23 -1.43
C SER A 426 7.65 12.96 -0.73
N ASP A 427 6.59 12.38 -1.24
CA ASP A 427 6.14 11.07 -0.85
C ASP A 427 5.63 10.37 -2.11
N MET A 428 5.58 9.05 -2.07
CA MET A 428 5.00 8.25 -3.14
C MET A 428 4.32 7.03 -2.56
N VAL A 429 3.34 6.52 -3.28
CA VAL A 429 2.60 5.31 -2.92
C VAL A 429 2.25 4.56 -4.18
N VAL A 430 2.35 3.23 -4.12
CA VAL A 430 1.91 2.33 -5.19
C VAL A 430 0.83 1.42 -4.65
N GLY A 431 -0.30 1.38 -5.32
CA GLY A 431 -1.43 0.55 -4.94
C GLY A 431 -1.35 -0.88 -5.50
N PRO A 432 -2.16 -1.80 -4.95
CA PRO A 432 -2.18 -3.22 -5.33
C PRO A 432 -2.68 -3.52 -6.75
N TYR A 433 -3.22 -2.56 -7.48
CA TYR A 433 -3.65 -2.66 -8.89
C TYR A 433 -2.77 -1.81 -9.82
N GLY A 434 -1.65 -1.31 -9.31
CA GLY A 434 -0.60 -0.68 -10.11
C GLY A 434 -0.81 0.81 -10.36
N THR A 435 -1.72 1.49 -9.66
CA THR A 435 -1.74 2.95 -9.63
C THR A 435 -0.63 3.47 -8.74
N ALA A 436 0.17 4.41 -9.26
CA ALA A 436 1.17 5.14 -8.51
C ALA A 436 0.73 6.58 -8.30
N LEU A 437 0.89 7.08 -7.09
CA LEU A 437 0.76 8.49 -6.75
C LEU A 437 2.09 9.00 -6.21
N TRP A 438 2.41 10.25 -6.47
CA TRP A 438 3.54 10.91 -5.85
C TRP A 438 3.30 12.41 -5.69
N MET A 439 3.96 13.00 -4.70
CA MET A 439 4.08 14.46 -4.56
C MET A 439 5.36 14.93 -5.20
N ASP A 440 5.25 15.95 -6.04
CA ASP A 440 6.36 16.66 -6.64
C ASP A 440 6.07 18.18 -6.70
N ALA A 441 7.04 18.94 -7.17
CA ALA A 441 6.92 20.38 -7.34
C ALA A 441 6.03 20.71 -8.54
N GLN A 442 5.18 21.73 -8.41
CA GLN A 442 4.41 22.23 -9.55
C GLN A 442 5.34 22.92 -10.56
N THR A 443 5.21 22.57 -11.84
CA THR A 443 6.04 23.07 -12.95
C THR A 443 5.30 23.91 -13.99
N ASP A 444 3.99 24.08 -13.85
CA ASP A 444 3.16 24.82 -14.81
C ASP A 444 3.07 26.29 -14.35
N PRO A 445 3.38 27.29 -15.19
CA PRO A 445 3.66 27.21 -16.64
C PRO A 445 5.12 27.09 -17.05
N ASP A 446 6.07 27.32 -16.15
CA ASP A 446 7.50 27.31 -16.46
C ASP A 446 8.25 26.26 -15.61
N PRO A 447 8.84 25.21 -16.23
CA PRO A 447 9.59 24.19 -15.50
C PRO A 447 10.85 24.74 -14.81
N THR A 448 11.33 25.93 -15.18
CA THR A 448 12.43 26.61 -14.47
C THR A 448 12.00 27.17 -13.11
N GLN A 449 10.69 27.36 -12.90
CA GLN A 449 10.07 27.81 -11.65
C GLN A 449 9.45 26.65 -10.86
N ALA A 450 9.91 25.42 -11.10
CA ALA A 450 9.43 24.23 -10.41
C ALA A 450 9.50 24.42 -8.88
N GLY A 451 8.33 24.50 -8.23
CA GLY A 451 8.22 24.60 -6.77
C GLY A 451 8.18 26.02 -6.21
N ASP A 452 8.11 27.06 -7.06
CA ASP A 452 7.68 28.40 -6.62
C ASP A 452 6.15 28.51 -6.57
N HIS A 453 5.46 27.65 -7.32
CA HIS A 453 3.99 27.59 -7.41
C HIS A 453 3.38 26.51 -6.51
N GLY A 454 4.15 25.96 -5.56
CA GLY A 454 3.69 24.95 -4.61
C GLY A 454 3.88 23.50 -5.05
N GLN A 455 2.97 22.62 -4.64
CA GLN A 455 3.04 21.16 -4.84
C GLN A 455 1.89 20.66 -5.71
N ARG A 456 2.12 19.54 -6.40
CA ARG A 456 1.04 18.78 -7.04
C ARG A 456 1.10 17.31 -6.65
N ILE A 457 -0.04 16.64 -6.74
CA ILE A 457 -0.13 15.19 -6.66
C ILE A 457 -0.32 14.67 -8.07
N ALA A 458 0.67 13.93 -8.55
CA ALA A 458 0.62 13.28 -9.84
C ALA A 458 0.21 11.81 -9.68
N THR A 459 -0.42 11.27 -10.71
CA THR A 459 -0.85 9.87 -10.79
C THR A 459 -0.53 9.25 -12.13
N ARG A 460 -0.23 7.95 -12.12
CA ARG A 460 -0.11 7.13 -13.34
C ARG A 460 -0.43 5.67 -13.03
N MET A 461 -1.07 4.99 -13.97
CA MET A 461 -1.19 3.53 -13.90
C MET A 461 0.05 2.89 -14.50
N LEU A 462 0.78 2.15 -13.67
CA LEU A 462 2.05 1.55 -14.02
C LEU A 462 1.90 0.22 -14.75
N SER A 463 0.92 -0.59 -14.34
CA SER A 463 0.70 -1.94 -14.87
C SER A 463 -0.69 -2.11 -15.45
N LYS A 464 -0.81 -2.85 -16.55
CA LYS A 464 -2.07 -3.47 -16.97
C LYS A 464 -2.23 -4.83 -16.26
N ASN A 465 -3.40 -5.40 -16.42
CA ASN A 465 -3.92 -6.63 -15.83
C ASN A 465 -3.01 -7.87 -15.94
N THR A 466 -2.12 -7.93 -16.93
CA THR A 466 -1.17 -9.05 -17.13
C THR A 466 0.14 -8.87 -16.36
N GLY A 467 0.27 -7.81 -15.57
CA GLY A 467 1.57 -7.38 -15.06
C GLY A 467 2.47 -6.80 -16.16
N GLN A 468 1.89 -6.56 -17.35
CA GLN A 468 2.61 -5.90 -18.42
C GLN A 468 2.62 -4.38 -18.20
N PRO A 469 3.75 -3.74 -18.52
CA PRO A 469 3.90 -2.31 -18.43
C PRO A 469 2.91 -1.53 -19.29
N VAL A 470 2.42 -0.40 -18.79
CA VAL A 470 1.62 0.54 -19.59
C VAL A 470 2.52 1.62 -20.20
N TYR A 471 2.91 1.45 -21.45
CA TYR A 471 3.78 2.42 -22.15
C TYR A 471 3.07 3.73 -22.50
N GLU A 472 1.77 3.67 -22.80
CA GLU A 472 0.99 4.79 -23.34
C GLU A 472 0.25 5.63 -22.28
N ASP A 473 0.34 5.27 -21.00
CA ASP A 473 -0.38 6.03 -19.98
C ASP A 473 0.33 7.35 -19.66
N VAL A 474 -0.43 8.43 -19.70
CA VAL A 474 0.07 9.78 -19.44
C VAL A 474 -0.01 10.05 -17.94
N THR A 475 1.01 10.69 -17.39
CA THR A 475 0.97 11.23 -16.02
C THR A 475 -0.15 12.26 -15.93
N ARG A 476 -1.05 12.10 -14.96
CA ARG A 476 -2.16 13.02 -14.71
C ARG A 476 -1.91 13.78 -13.42
N VAL A 477 -2.53 14.94 -13.28
CA VAL A 477 -2.52 15.72 -12.04
C VAL A 477 -3.85 15.50 -11.33
N LEU A 478 -3.81 15.01 -10.09
CA LEU A 478 -4.99 14.81 -9.26
C LEU A 478 -5.39 16.07 -8.52
N GLN A 479 -4.41 16.78 -7.97
CA GLN A 479 -4.62 17.96 -7.15
C GLN A 479 -3.40 18.87 -7.24
N ILE A 480 -3.65 20.16 -7.14
CA ILE A 480 -2.63 21.22 -7.06
C ILE A 480 -2.83 21.99 -5.75
N CYS A 481 -1.73 22.31 -5.08
CA CYS A 481 -1.68 23.22 -3.95
C CYS A 481 -0.81 24.42 -4.34
N GLU A 482 -1.47 25.55 -4.62
CA GLU A 482 -0.82 26.80 -5.02
C GLU A 482 -0.14 27.52 -3.84
N THR A 483 -0.55 27.20 -2.60
CA THR A 483 0.01 27.79 -1.37
C THR A 483 1.27 27.07 -0.90
N GLU A 484 2.06 27.71 -0.05
CA GLU A 484 3.34 27.21 0.47
C GLU A 484 3.30 25.72 0.84
N ASN A 485 4.08 24.87 0.16
CA ASN A 485 4.34 23.43 0.41
C ASN A 485 3.68 22.80 1.67
N LEU A 486 2.35 22.71 1.72
CA LEU A 486 1.61 22.27 2.91
C LEU A 486 1.58 20.75 3.02
N TRP A 487 1.78 20.02 1.92
CA TRP A 487 1.64 18.58 1.91
C TRP A 487 2.93 17.87 2.30
N SER A 488 2.77 16.77 3.05
CA SER A 488 3.86 16.03 3.69
C SER A 488 3.81 14.54 3.44
N ARG A 489 2.60 13.94 3.45
CA ARG A 489 2.42 12.48 3.31
C ARG A 489 1.26 12.12 2.40
N LEU A 490 1.37 10.97 1.74
CA LEU A 490 0.32 10.37 0.93
C LEU A 490 -0.04 8.97 1.46
N ALA A 491 -1.32 8.66 1.41
CA ALA A 491 -1.81 7.29 1.47
C ALA A 491 -2.88 7.07 0.41
N MET A 492 -2.97 5.85 -0.10
CA MET A 492 -3.97 5.49 -1.11
C MET A 492 -4.69 4.21 -0.73
N ASP A 493 -6.01 4.25 -0.84
CA ASP A 493 -6.90 3.09 -0.89
C ASP A 493 -7.37 2.97 -2.33
N GLU A 494 -6.63 2.18 -3.12
CA GLU A 494 -6.89 2.00 -4.54
C GLU A 494 -8.22 1.29 -4.81
N GLU A 495 -8.66 0.44 -3.88
CA GLU A 495 -9.87 -0.36 -4.02
C GLU A 495 -11.12 0.50 -4.02
N GLU A 496 -11.18 1.48 -3.12
CA GLU A 496 -12.33 2.37 -3.00
C GLU A 496 -12.07 3.74 -3.67
N GLY A 497 -10.89 3.94 -4.25
CA GLY A 497 -10.56 5.18 -4.94
C GLY A 497 -10.35 6.36 -4.00
N LYS A 498 -9.76 6.15 -2.82
CA LYS A 498 -9.51 7.21 -1.84
C LYS A 498 -8.03 7.59 -1.78
N VAL A 499 -7.77 8.88 -1.63
CA VAL A 499 -6.43 9.43 -1.42
C VAL A 499 -6.47 10.27 -0.15
N ALA A 500 -5.60 9.95 0.80
CA ALA A 500 -5.42 10.77 2.00
C ALA A 500 -4.12 11.56 1.86
N ILE A 501 -4.18 12.85 2.18
CA ILE A 501 -3.08 13.81 2.06
C ILE A 501 -2.83 14.38 3.45
N GLY A 502 -1.65 14.13 4.01
CA GLY A 502 -1.22 14.69 5.29
C GLY A 502 -0.58 16.05 5.10
N HIS A 503 -0.93 17.01 5.97
CA HIS A 503 -0.46 18.38 5.91
C HIS A 503 0.56 18.72 7.00
N LYS A 504 1.31 19.81 6.81
CA LYS A 504 2.27 20.38 7.75
C LYS A 504 1.63 21.18 8.89
N ASP A 505 0.31 21.35 8.86
CA ASP A 505 -0.51 21.84 9.97
C ASP A 505 -1.20 20.68 10.72
N GLY A 506 -0.89 19.43 10.33
CA GLY A 506 -1.37 18.16 10.89
C GLY A 506 -2.79 17.80 10.51
N THR A 507 -3.45 18.61 9.68
CA THR A 507 -4.70 18.23 9.05
C THR A 507 -4.47 17.09 8.05
N VAL A 508 -5.53 16.35 7.76
CA VAL A 508 -5.54 15.33 6.70
C VAL A 508 -6.69 15.64 5.75
N THR A 509 -6.40 15.83 4.47
CA THR A 509 -7.44 15.90 3.43
C THR A 509 -7.70 14.50 2.87
N LEU A 510 -8.94 14.04 2.95
CA LEU A 510 -9.40 12.80 2.33
C LEU A 510 -10.18 13.13 1.04
N LEU A 511 -9.65 12.70 -0.09
CA LEU A 511 -10.26 12.79 -1.41
C LEU A 511 -10.86 11.43 -1.79
N ASP A 512 -12.14 11.40 -2.15
CA ASP A 512 -12.85 10.20 -2.58
C ASP A 512 -13.26 10.35 -4.06
N TYR A 513 -12.78 9.46 -4.92
CA TYR A 513 -13.06 9.47 -6.35
C TYR A 513 -14.08 8.40 -6.77
N GLY A 514 -14.41 7.47 -5.87
CA GLY A 514 -15.22 6.29 -6.18
C GLY A 514 -16.69 6.41 -5.78
N ARG A 515 -17.00 7.29 -4.81
CA ARG A 515 -18.36 7.41 -4.29
C ARG A 515 -19.31 8.05 -5.30
N LEU A 516 -20.31 7.27 -5.70
CA LEU A 516 -21.48 7.81 -6.38
C LEU A 516 -22.22 8.70 -5.38
N GLY A 517 -22.45 9.96 -5.72
CA GLY A 517 -23.31 10.83 -4.93
C GLY A 517 -24.62 10.07 -4.67
N SER A 518 -25.01 9.97 -3.39
CA SER A 518 -26.32 9.45 -3.05
C SER A 518 -27.35 10.37 -3.71
N GLN A 519 -27.91 9.92 -4.84
CA GLN A 519 -29.08 10.55 -5.43
C GLN A 519 -30.30 10.32 -4.55
#